data_AF-A0A9R1DMH9-F1
#
_entry.id   AF-A0A9R1DMH9-F1
#
_cell.length_a   1.000
_cell.length_b   1.000
_cell.length_c   1.000
_cell.angle_alpha   90.00
_cell.angle_beta   90.00
_cell.angle_gamma   90.00
#
_symmetry.space_group_name_H-M   'P 1'
#
loop_
_entity.id
_entity.type
_entity.pdbx_description
1 polymer ?
#
loop_
_entity_poly.entity_id
_entity_poly.type
_entity_poly.pdbx_seq_one_letter_code
_entity_poly.pdbx_strand_id
1 'polypeptide(L)'
;MVRWIVHGIPRFLQDGHSRFDGMSEYKLDKNGKIYQHKVDNVATNSRKKFKILPVEELIRSLGCPSTPKPTYFKITSLMPFWLRWTWMR
;
A
#
# COMPACT_ATOMS: atom_id res chain seq x y z
N MET A 1 -24.44 13.44 23.13
CA MET A 1 -23.92 12.94 21.85
C MET A 1 -22.90 11.86 22.15
N VAL A 2 -23.01 10.68 21.53
CA VAL A 2 -22.10 9.54 21.73
C VAL A 2 -21.43 9.23 20.41
N ARG A 3 -20.09 9.19 20.41
CA ARG A 3 -19.31 8.73 19.26
C ARG A 3 -18.94 7.27 19.44
N TRP A 4 -19.03 6.50 18.37
CA TRP A 4 -18.70 5.08 18.37
C TRP A 4 -17.94 4.70 17.11
N ILE A 5 -17.13 3.65 17.23
CA ILE A 5 -16.33 3.10 16.13
C ILE A 5 -16.55 1.59 16.13
N VAL A 6 -16.96 1.04 14.98
CA VAL A 6 -17.12 -0.39 14.76
C VAL A 6 -16.05 -0.87 13.79
N HIS A 7 -15.34 -1.92 14.19
CA HIS A 7 -14.39 -2.64 13.35
C HIS A 7 -15.02 -3.96 12.91
N GLY A 8 -14.95 -4.28 11.62
CA GLY A 8 -15.52 -5.51 11.08
C GLY A 8 -14.99 -5.88 9.70
N ILE A 9 -15.27 -7.12 9.29
CA ILE A 9 -14.95 -7.61 7.95
C ILE A 9 -16.28 -7.71 7.19
N PRO A 10 -16.49 -6.92 6.13
CA PRO A 10 -17.75 -6.95 5.39
C PRO A 10 -17.84 -8.28 4.62
N ARG A 11 -19.03 -8.88 4.61
CA ARG A 11 -19.27 -10.18 3.96
C ARG A 11 -19.03 -10.18 2.43
N PHE A 12 -18.89 -9.00 1.80
CA PHE A 12 -18.74 -8.84 0.35
C PHE A 12 -17.32 -8.40 -0.09
N LEU A 13 -16.49 -7.87 0.82
CA LEU A 13 -15.10 -7.50 0.55
C LEU A 13 -14.23 -8.20 1.61
N GLN A 14 -13.90 -9.46 1.36
CA GLN A 14 -13.24 -10.33 2.33
C GLN A 14 -11.77 -9.90 2.62
N ASP A 15 -11.18 -9.06 1.78
CA ASP A 15 -9.80 -8.56 1.91
C ASP A 15 -9.67 -7.19 2.60
N GLY A 16 -10.78 -6.61 3.06
CA GLY A 16 -10.79 -5.26 3.64
C GLY A 16 -11.18 -5.22 5.11
N HIS A 17 -10.25 -4.86 6.00
CA HIS A 17 -10.63 -4.40 7.35
C HIS A 17 -11.49 -3.14 7.22
N SER A 18 -12.77 -3.23 7.54
CA SER A 18 -13.68 -2.09 7.50
C SER A 18 -13.78 -1.43 8.87
N ARG A 19 -13.68 -0.11 8.87
CA ARG A 19 -13.90 0.74 10.05
C ARG A 19 -15.08 1.66 9.77
N PHE A 20 -16.10 1.58 10.60
CA PHE A 20 -17.27 2.45 10.56
C PHE A 20 -17.22 3.39 11.75
N ASP A 21 -17.24 4.69 11.50
CA ASP A 21 -17.31 5.73 12.52
C ASP A 21 -18.70 6.36 12.47
N GLY A 22 -19.33 6.47 13.63
CA GLY A 22 -20.70 6.94 13.76
C GLY A 22 -20.87 7.85 14.95
N MET A 23 -21.81 8.79 14.80
CA MET A 23 -22.25 9.67 15.87
C MET A 23 -23.72 9.39 16.15
N SER A 24 -24.06 9.27 17.43
CA SER A 24 -25.41 9.04 17.89
C SER A 24 -25.86 10.16 18.81
N GLU A 25 -27.00 10.74 18.46
CA GLU A 25 -27.69 11.75 19.25
C GLU A 25 -28.98 11.18 19.79
N TYR A 26 -29.21 11.37 21.08
CA TYR A 26 -30.37 10.88 21.79
C TYR A 26 -31.12 12.07 22.38
N LYS A 27 -32.44 12.06 22.26
CA LYS A 27 -33.31 12.94 23.03
C LYS A 27 -34.08 12.10 24.05
N LEU A 28 -34.07 12.57 25.30
CA LEU A 28 -34.68 11.91 26.44
C LEU A 28 -35.94 12.66 26.88
N ASP A 29 -36.95 11.91 27.30
CA ASP A 29 -38.13 12.48 27.95
C ASP A 29 -37.83 12.85 29.42
N LYS A 30 -38.85 13.35 30.13
CA LYS A 30 -38.74 13.71 31.55
C LYS A 30 -38.42 12.52 32.47
N ASN A 31 -38.68 11.29 32.02
CA ASN A 31 -38.43 10.05 32.74
C ASN A 31 -37.08 9.42 32.33
N GLY A 32 -36.30 10.06 31.46
CA GLY A 32 -35.04 9.54 30.94
C GLY A 32 -35.18 8.52 29.81
N LYS A 33 -36.38 8.30 29.26
CA LYS A 33 -36.59 7.38 28.13
C LYS A 33 -36.17 8.04 26.82
N ILE A 34 -35.44 7.30 26.00
CA ILE A 34 -35.07 7.72 24.64
C ILE A 34 -36.33 7.71 23.77
N TYR A 35 -36.71 8.88 23.24
CA TYR A 35 -37.83 9.01 22.31
C TYR A 35 -37.39 9.34 20.88
N GLN A 36 -36.17 9.86 20.71
CA GLN A 36 -35.57 10.10 19.40
C GLN A 36 -34.10 9.70 19.44
N HIS A 37 -33.69 8.93 18.42
CA HIS A 37 -32.31 8.57 18.16
C HIS A 37 -31.97 8.97 16.72
N LYS A 38 -30.93 9.78 16.56
CA LYS A 38 -30.38 10.16 15.25
C LYS A 38 -28.99 9.56 15.13
N VAL A 39 -28.71 8.92 14.00
CA VAL A 39 -27.41 8.36 13.65
C VAL A 39 -26.86 9.08 12.44
N ASP A 40 -25.68 9.66 12.58
CA ASP A 40 -24.94 10.25 11.47
C ASP A 40 -23.67 9.42 11.22
N ASN A 41 -23.47 9.02 9.96
CA ASN A 41 -22.26 8.31 9.54
C ASN A 41 -21.14 9.32 9.32
N VAL A 42 -20.03 9.13 10.03
CA VAL A 42 -18.82 9.95 9.84
C VAL A 42 -18.02 9.32 8.71
N ALA A 43 -18.41 9.62 7.47
CA ALA A 43 -17.61 9.26 6.31
C ALA A 43 -16.35 10.14 6.30
N THR A 44 -15.24 9.61 6.80
CA THR A 44 -13.93 10.24 6.61
C THR A 44 -13.54 10.03 5.14
N ASN A 45 -14.07 10.86 4.24
CA ASN A 45 -13.65 10.88 2.84
C ASN A 45 -12.27 11.55 2.73
N SER A 46 -11.28 11.01 3.45
CA SER A 46 -9.90 11.20 3.03
C SER A 46 -9.75 10.33 1.79
N ARG A 47 -10.09 10.88 0.61
CA ARG A 47 -9.63 10.26 -0.64
C ARG A 47 -8.14 10.03 -0.44
N LYS A 48 -7.70 8.77 -0.35
CA LYS A 48 -6.27 8.46 -0.41
C LYS A 48 -5.84 9.08 -1.74
N LYS A 49 -5.16 10.23 -1.67
CA LYS A 49 -4.62 10.87 -2.88
C LYS A 49 -3.80 9.76 -3.52
N PHE A 50 -4.23 9.30 -4.69
CA PHE A 50 -3.47 8.33 -5.45
C PHE A 50 -2.09 8.96 -5.63
N LYS A 51 -1.08 8.38 -4.96
CA LYS A 51 0.29 8.79 -5.18
C LYS A 51 0.63 8.26 -6.56
N ILE A 52 0.61 9.15 -7.56
CA ILE A 52 1.15 8.85 -8.88
C ILE A 52 2.66 8.70 -8.64
N LEU A 53 3.14 7.46 -8.65
CA LEU A 53 4.58 7.21 -8.62
C LEU A 53 5.16 7.79 -9.93
N PRO A 54 6.24 8.59 -9.86
CA PRO A 54 6.93 9.02 -11.06
C PRO A 54 7.42 7.79 -11.84
N VAL A 55 7.46 7.92 -13.16
CA VAL A 55 7.78 6.81 -14.08
C VAL A 55 9.12 6.15 -13.72
N GLU A 56 10.09 6.90 -13.20
CA GLU A 56 11.37 6.36 -12.71
C GLU A 56 11.20 5.35 -11.56
N GLU A 57 10.27 5.59 -10.63
CA GLU A 57 10.03 4.73 -9.47
C GLU A 57 9.30 3.46 -9.89
N LEU A 58 8.37 3.61 -10.84
CA LEU A 58 7.70 2.47 -11.46
C LEU A 58 8.70 1.58 -12.21
N ILE A 59 9.54 2.18 -13.08
CA ILE A 59 10.59 1.47 -13.82
C ILE A 59 11.59 0.82 -12.86
N ARG A 60 11.99 1.48 -11.77
CA ARG A 60 12.89 0.92 -10.76
C ARG A 60 12.26 -0.24 -9.98
N SER A 61 10.95 -0.18 -9.70
CA SER A 61 10.24 -1.24 -8.99
C SER A 61 10.03 -2.49 -9.83
N LEU A 62 9.86 -2.32 -11.15
CA LEU A 62 9.71 -3.41 -12.13
C LEU A 62 11.05 -3.89 -12.68
N GLY A 63 12.04 -3.00 -12.69
CA GLY A 63 13.41 -3.23 -13.07
C GLY A 63 14.14 -4.01 -11.99
N CYS A 64 13.86 -5.31 -11.90
CA CYS A 64 14.85 -6.24 -11.35
C CYS A 64 16.20 -5.94 -12.02
N PRO A 65 17.31 -5.80 -11.28
CA PRO A 65 18.63 -5.85 -11.89
C PRO A 65 18.86 -7.29 -12.35
N SER A 66 18.33 -7.63 -13.53
CA SER A 66 18.64 -8.84 -14.27
C SER A 66 20.01 -8.70 -14.93
N THR A 67 21.01 -8.28 -14.16
CA THR A 67 22.39 -8.48 -14.57
C THR A 67 22.75 -9.89 -14.11
N PRO A 68 22.70 -10.92 -14.98
CA PRO A 68 23.26 -12.20 -14.62
C PRO A 68 24.72 -11.95 -14.29
N LYS A 69 25.09 -12.14 -13.02
CA LYS A 69 26.49 -12.10 -12.60
C LYS A 69 27.15 -13.27 -13.33
N PRO A 70 28.08 -13.05 -14.28
CA PRO A 70 28.75 -14.19 -14.91
C PRO A 70 29.58 -14.89 -13.83
N THR A 71 29.13 -16.07 -13.40
CA THR A 71 29.75 -16.82 -12.30
C THR A 71 31.11 -17.44 -12.68
N TYR A 72 31.61 -17.23 -13.89
CA TYR A 72 32.84 -17.91 -14.31
C TYR A 72 33.75 -17.02 -15.16
N PHE A 73 34.61 -16.24 -14.50
CA PHE A 73 35.98 -16.03 -14.97
C PHE A 73 36.91 -16.11 -13.76
N LYS A 74 37.29 -17.35 -13.41
CA LYS A 74 38.48 -17.60 -12.61
C LYS A 74 39.67 -17.35 -13.53
N ILE A 75 40.23 -16.14 -13.49
CA ILE A 75 41.48 -15.85 -14.19
C ILE A 75 42.57 -16.61 -13.44
N THR A 76 42.87 -17.83 -13.87
CA THR A 76 44.17 -18.44 -13.60
C THR A 76 45.19 -17.65 -14.40
N SER A 77 45.86 -16.74 -13.69
CA SER A 77 47.04 -16.04 -14.15
C SER A 77 48.11 -17.06 -14.53
N LEU A 78 48.33 -17.27 -15.82
CA LEU A 78 49.60 -17.72 -16.39
C LEU A 78 49.55 -17.60 -17.93
N MET A 79 50.30 -16.60 -18.43
CA MET A 79 50.91 -16.49 -19.77
C MET A 79 50.03 -16.01 -20.96
N PRO A 80 50.63 -15.46 -22.04
CA PRO A 80 51.63 -14.40 -22.13
C PRO A 80 51.16 -13.26 -23.09
N PHE A 81 51.98 -12.21 -23.18
CA PHE A 81 51.77 -10.85 -23.74
C PHE A 81 51.26 -10.65 -25.19
N TRP A 82 50.64 -11.64 -25.88
CA TRP A 82 50.41 -11.53 -27.34
C TRP A 82 48.98 -11.77 -27.84
N LEU A 83 47.95 -11.37 -27.10
CA LEU A 83 46.62 -11.10 -27.69
C LEU A 83 46.09 -9.73 -27.23
N ARG A 84 46.77 -8.70 -27.72
CA ARG A 84 46.19 -7.36 -27.89
C ARG A 84 45.56 -7.35 -29.29
N TRP A 85 44.38 -6.77 -29.42
CA TRP A 85 43.59 -6.61 -30.66
C TRP A 85 42.97 -7.94 -31.11
N THR A 86 41.66 -8.16 -31.09
CA THR A 86 40.56 -7.34 -31.61
C THR A 86 39.25 -7.74 -30.92
N TRP A 87 38.26 -6.85 -30.92
CA TRP A 87 36.79 -7.09 -30.95
C TRP A 87 36.07 -5.89 -30.31
N MET A 88 36.01 -4.81 -31.08
CA MET A 88 34.94 -3.82 -31.04
C MET A 88 34.42 -3.74 -32.47
N ARG A 89 33.33 -4.45 -32.75
CA ARG A 89 32.40 -4.13 -33.82
C ARG A 89 31.02 -4.60 -33.42
#